data_AF-A0A1V5YQN0-F1
#
_entry.id   AF-A0A1V5YQN0-F1
#
_cell.length_a   1.000
_cell.length_b   1.000
_cell.length_c   1.000
_cell.angle_alpha   90.00
_cell.angle_beta   90.00
_cell.angle_gamma   90.00
#
_symmetry.space_group_name_H-M   'P 1'
#
loop_
_entity.id
_entity.type
_entity.pdbx_description
1 polymer ?
#
loop_
_entity_poly.entity_id
_entity_poly.type
_entity_poly.pdbx_seq_one_letter_code
_entity_poly.pdbx_strand_id
1 'polypeptide(L)'
;MKQEIRITKWSMCLRLVLFMCVCMITADAFSVNAPVTPELLLSLRASQGMDVSRDPLNVTPIMQEGQLVSVERKWDKAALDSAMFFLTQAFDIHISYEKAVDQEFSAEKRSFEYSVGVNERLVDALEKLVEASEGYIRWRLLDGRIVLTAMPDDDRITAGDRTLQVDIDTATMGEALFQLEKAYNEQHTDVPLAFYTRDYGMFHSRAVKDDRFRVKGQDTLRNIIISLMNQWDPAKAYYSLNIHRSVHKKYARQYFNDNSLYYYRLEIMDMEACREEEKRIRQGVPDEGFEEGYHWANAQFPEMSQRLMGYFDRIYPDWAAGEDAASAQEK
;
A
#
# COMPACT_ATOMS: atom_id res chain seq x y z
N MET A 1 30.14 18.61 -43.33
CA MET A 1 29.12 17.57 -43.60
C MET A 1 29.33 16.47 -42.55
N LYS A 2 28.25 16.05 -41.88
CA LYS A 2 28.15 15.14 -40.71
C LYS A 2 28.24 15.80 -39.32
N GLN A 3 27.13 16.44 -38.94
CA GLN A 3 26.63 16.41 -37.56
C GLN A 3 26.00 15.02 -37.36
N GLU A 4 26.52 14.23 -36.43
CA GLU A 4 25.83 13.02 -35.94
C GLU A 4 25.17 13.32 -34.60
N ILE A 5 23.85 13.19 -34.62
CA ILE A 5 22.91 13.41 -33.53
C ILE A 5 23.07 12.27 -32.51
N ARG A 6 23.62 12.57 -31.33
CA ARG A 6 23.51 11.71 -30.15
C ARG A 6 22.28 12.11 -29.35
N ILE A 7 21.13 11.52 -29.67
CA ILE A 7 19.91 11.56 -28.83
C ILE A 7 19.28 10.17 -28.84
N THR A 8 19.79 9.23 -28.03
CA THR A 8 19.17 7.88 -27.93
C THR A 8 19.44 7.17 -26.59
N LYS A 9 19.40 7.88 -25.46
CA LYS A 9 19.23 7.21 -24.14
C LYS A 9 18.20 7.85 -23.21
N TRP A 10 17.86 9.13 -23.40
CA TRP A 10 16.85 9.81 -22.57
C TRP A 10 15.40 9.57 -22.99
N SER A 11 15.15 9.13 -24.23
CA SER A 11 13.79 8.86 -24.76
C SER A 11 13.15 7.56 -24.23
N MET A 12 13.96 6.60 -23.75
CA MET A 12 13.45 5.31 -23.27
C MET A 12 12.94 5.35 -21.81
N CYS A 13 13.50 6.21 -20.96
CA CYS A 13 13.01 6.36 -19.58
C CYS A 13 11.68 7.12 -19.54
N LEU A 14 11.47 8.09 -20.44
CA LEU A 14 10.24 8.88 -20.47
C LEU A 14 9.01 8.09 -20.99
N ARG A 15 9.22 7.08 -21.85
CA ARG A 15 8.13 6.25 -22.40
C ARG A 15 7.65 5.13 -21.47
N LEU A 16 8.49 4.68 -20.54
CA LEU A 16 8.10 3.70 -19.51
C LEU A 16 7.25 4.36 -18.40
N VAL A 17 7.51 5.65 -18.11
CA VAL A 17 6.69 6.45 -17.17
C VAL A 17 5.33 6.80 -17.79
N LEU A 18 5.28 7.06 -19.10
CA LEU A 18 4.04 7.31 -19.84
C LEU A 18 3.11 6.08 -19.92
N PHE A 19 3.63 4.85 -19.86
CA PHE A 19 2.78 3.66 -19.96
C PHE A 19 2.09 3.26 -18.64
N MET A 20 2.69 3.56 -17.47
CA MET A 20 1.93 3.50 -16.21
C MET A 20 0.85 4.59 -16.12
N CYS A 21 0.97 5.69 -16.88
CA CYS A 21 -0.02 6.76 -16.92
C CYS A 21 -1.25 6.47 -17.82
N VAL A 22 -1.18 5.52 -18.75
CA VAL A 22 -2.23 5.33 -19.78
C VAL A 22 -3.42 4.46 -19.32
N CYS A 23 -3.32 3.76 -18.18
CA CYS A 23 -4.44 2.97 -17.65
C CYS A 23 -5.39 3.73 -16.70
N MET A 24 -5.14 5.01 -16.44
CA MET A 24 -5.96 5.82 -15.53
C MET A 24 -6.66 6.95 -16.29
N ILE A 25 -7.54 6.54 -17.19
CA ILE A 25 -8.59 7.41 -17.72
C ILE A 25 -9.82 7.13 -16.85
N THR A 26 -10.25 8.11 -16.06
CA THR A 26 -11.67 8.50 -15.95
C THR A 26 -11.85 9.87 -15.31
N ALA A 27 -13.00 10.45 -15.66
CA ALA A 27 -13.44 11.84 -15.57
C ALA A 27 -13.28 12.52 -14.21
N ASP A 28 -13.11 13.85 -14.28
CA ASP A 28 -13.39 14.80 -13.22
C ASP A 28 -14.83 14.58 -12.70
N ALA A 29 -14.97 13.75 -11.68
CA ALA A 29 -16.14 13.70 -10.82
C ALA A 29 -15.73 14.31 -9.48
N PHE A 30 -16.67 15.01 -8.84
CA PHE A 30 -16.47 15.58 -7.52
C PHE A 30 -16.07 14.46 -6.55
N SER A 31 -14.81 14.42 -6.15
CA SER A 31 -14.35 13.47 -5.15
C SER A 31 -15.14 13.65 -3.88
N VAL A 32 -15.72 12.55 -3.40
CA VAL A 32 -16.21 12.50 -2.03
C VAL A 32 -14.99 12.31 -1.14
N ASN A 33 -14.17 13.36 -1.04
CA ASN A 33 -13.08 13.51 -0.06
C ASN A 33 -13.66 13.75 1.34
N ALA A 34 -14.70 13.00 1.72
CA ALA A 34 -15.35 13.12 3.00
C ALA A 34 -15.40 11.74 3.66
N PRO A 35 -15.31 11.65 4.99
CA PRO A 35 -15.52 10.40 5.71
C PRO A 35 -16.81 9.72 5.23
N VAL A 36 -16.72 8.44 4.87
CA VAL A 36 -17.86 7.65 4.40
C VAL A 36 -18.83 7.47 5.55
N THR A 37 -19.97 8.15 5.52
CA THR A 37 -21.02 7.94 6.52
C THR A 37 -21.84 6.69 6.18
N PRO A 38 -22.56 6.08 7.14
CA PRO A 38 -23.50 4.99 6.85
C PRO A 38 -24.54 5.38 5.79
N GLU A 39 -24.99 6.63 5.77
CA GLU A 39 -25.91 7.13 4.76
C GLU A 39 -25.25 7.15 3.38
N LEU A 40 -24.00 7.62 3.29
CA LEU A 40 -23.22 7.64 2.06
C LEU A 40 -23.01 6.22 1.51
N LEU A 41 -22.78 5.24 2.37
CA LEU A 41 -22.66 3.83 1.98
C LEU A 41 -23.94 3.29 1.30
N LEU A 42 -25.12 3.75 1.76
CA LEU A 42 -26.41 3.36 1.22
C LEU A 42 -26.85 4.19 0.01
N SER A 43 -26.37 5.43 -0.13
CA SER A 43 -26.82 6.37 -1.16
C SER A 43 -25.82 6.57 -2.30
N LEU A 44 -24.52 6.36 -2.09
CA LEU A 44 -23.50 6.58 -3.10
C LEU A 44 -23.65 5.57 -4.24
N ARG A 45 -23.63 6.10 -5.45
CA ARG A 45 -23.86 5.35 -6.69
C ARG A 45 -22.61 5.42 -7.54
N ALA A 46 -22.29 4.30 -8.19
CA ALA A 46 -21.18 4.25 -9.13
C ALA A 46 -21.45 5.22 -10.28
N SER A 47 -20.55 6.19 -10.47
CA SER A 47 -20.63 7.17 -11.56
C SER A 47 -20.41 6.51 -12.93
N GLN A 48 -19.77 5.34 -12.92
CA GLN A 48 -19.39 4.59 -14.10
C GLN A 48 -19.38 3.09 -13.80
N GLY A 49 -19.70 2.29 -14.83
CA GLY A 49 -19.61 0.84 -14.76
C GLY A 49 -18.17 0.40 -15.03
N MET A 50 -17.68 -0.52 -14.22
CA MET A 50 -16.33 -1.06 -14.29
C MET A 50 -16.37 -2.57 -14.46
N ASP A 51 -15.75 -3.08 -15.51
CA ASP A 51 -15.58 -4.51 -15.73
C ASP A 51 -14.16 -4.92 -15.31
N VAL A 52 -14.04 -5.62 -14.17
CA VAL A 52 -12.73 -6.00 -13.60
C VAL A 52 -12.09 -7.17 -14.35
N SER A 53 -12.83 -7.87 -15.22
CA SER A 53 -12.26 -8.84 -16.16
C SER A 53 -11.29 -8.20 -17.17
N ARG A 54 -11.28 -6.85 -17.25
CA ARG A 54 -10.36 -6.05 -18.06
C ARG A 54 -9.23 -5.45 -17.25
N ASP A 55 -8.74 -6.18 -16.26
CA ASP A 55 -7.75 -5.72 -15.29
C ASP A 55 -6.55 -5.01 -15.95
N PRO A 56 -6.42 -3.68 -15.83
CA PRO A 56 -5.30 -2.94 -16.40
C PRO A 56 -3.99 -3.20 -15.66
N LEU A 57 -4.03 -3.76 -14.44
CA LEU A 57 -2.86 -4.00 -13.62
C LEU A 57 -2.16 -5.32 -13.96
N ASN A 58 -2.82 -6.22 -14.68
CA ASN A 58 -2.33 -7.56 -15.04
C ASN A 58 -2.20 -7.77 -16.54
N VAL A 59 -1.61 -6.78 -17.22
CA VAL A 59 -1.28 -6.82 -18.65
C VAL A 59 0.20 -7.11 -18.87
N THR A 60 0.50 -7.97 -19.84
CA THR A 60 1.84 -8.18 -20.39
C THR A 60 1.97 -7.40 -21.68
N PRO A 61 2.87 -6.42 -21.77
CA PRO A 61 3.10 -5.67 -23.00
C PRO A 61 3.75 -6.59 -24.04
N ILE A 62 3.14 -6.71 -25.22
CA ILE A 62 3.74 -7.38 -26.37
C ILE A 62 4.45 -6.31 -27.20
N MET A 63 5.79 -6.41 -27.21
CA MET A 63 6.67 -5.48 -27.91
C MET A 63 7.17 -6.11 -29.21
N GLN A 64 7.11 -5.38 -30.32
CA GLN A 64 7.74 -5.73 -31.59
C GLN A 64 8.65 -4.58 -32.03
N GLU A 65 9.91 -4.87 -32.31
CA GLU A 65 10.93 -3.86 -32.69
C GLU A 65 11.05 -2.69 -31.69
N GLY A 66 10.79 -2.95 -30.41
CA GLY A 66 10.80 -1.93 -29.35
C GLY A 66 9.58 -1.00 -29.35
N GLN A 67 8.57 -1.26 -30.17
CA GLN A 67 7.26 -0.63 -30.11
C GLN A 67 6.24 -1.56 -29.46
N LEU A 68 5.37 -1.00 -28.63
CA LEU A 68 4.24 -1.76 -28.11
C LEU A 68 3.24 -2.00 -29.24
N VAL A 69 2.95 -3.26 -29.51
CA VAL A 69 2.01 -3.67 -30.57
C VAL A 69 0.68 -4.12 -29.99
N SER A 70 0.70 -4.78 -28.84
CA SER A 70 -0.51 -5.18 -28.13
C SER A 70 -0.24 -5.39 -26.63
N VAL A 71 -1.29 -5.67 -25.88
CA VAL A 71 -1.20 -6.13 -24.50
C VAL A 71 -1.90 -7.47 -24.39
N GLU A 72 -1.25 -8.46 -23.81
CA GLU A 72 -1.84 -9.76 -23.48
C GLU A 72 -2.25 -9.73 -22.02
N ARG A 73 -3.49 -10.11 -21.71
CA ARG A 73 -3.95 -10.20 -20.33
C ARG A 73 -3.53 -11.55 -19.79
N LYS A 74 -2.80 -11.54 -18.67
CA LYS A 74 -2.40 -12.80 -18.04
C LYS A 74 -3.61 -13.53 -17.44
N TRP A 75 -4.59 -12.77 -16.93
CA TRP A 75 -5.77 -13.29 -16.24
C TRP A 75 -7.03 -12.49 -16.61
N ASP A 76 -8.15 -13.20 -16.80
CA ASP A 76 -9.47 -12.60 -17.07
C ASP A 76 -10.31 -12.40 -15.79
N LYS A 77 -9.64 -12.36 -14.62
CA LYS A 77 -10.28 -12.34 -13.30
C LYS A 77 -9.66 -11.29 -12.37
N ALA A 78 -10.49 -10.74 -11.48
CA ALA A 78 -10.11 -9.75 -10.48
C ALA A 78 -9.23 -10.34 -9.39
N ALA A 79 -8.18 -9.62 -8.96
CA ALA A 79 -7.54 -9.82 -7.66
C ALA A 79 -7.98 -8.70 -6.69
N LEU A 80 -7.60 -8.81 -5.40
CA LEU A 80 -7.90 -7.78 -4.40
C LEU A 80 -7.44 -6.38 -4.84
N ASP A 81 -6.19 -6.27 -5.32
CA ASP A 81 -5.62 -4.98 -5.72
C ASP A 81 -6.41 -4.35 -6.89
N SER A 82 -6.85 -5.18 -7.85
CA SER A 82 -7.70 -4.76 -8.97
C SER A 82 -9.10 -4.37 -8.49
N ALA A 83 -9.75 -5.19 -7.66
CA ALA A 83 -11.08 -4.89 -7.12
C ALA A 83 -11.09 -3.57 -6.33
N MET A 84 -10.06 -3.33 -5.51
CA MET A 84 -9.86 -2.07 -4.80
C MET A 84 -9.71 -0.89 -5.77
N PHE A 85 -8.87 -1.04 -6.80
CA PHE A 85 -8.67 -0.01 -7.83
C PHE A 85 -10.00 0.35 -8.51
N PHE A 86 -10.77 -0.64 -8.95
CA PHE A 86 -12.04 -0.40 -9.64
C PHE A 86 -13.12 0.18 -8.74
N LEU A 87 -13.21 -0.25 -7.47
CA LEU A 87 -14.12 0.37 -6.50
C LEU A 87 -13.76 1.84 -6.26
N THR A 88 -12.47 2.12 -6.08
CA THR A 88 -11.95 3.49 -5.92
C THR A 88 -12.34 4.36 -7.11
N GLN A 89 -12.19 3.85 -8.33
CA GLN A 89 -12.54 4.59 -9.56
C GLN A 89 -14.04 4.71 -9.80
N ALA A 90 -14.83 3.67 -9.51
CA ALA A 90 -16.27 3.66 -9.78
C ALA A 90 -17.04 4.61 -8.85
N PHE A 91 -16.59 4.75 -7.61
CA PHE A 91 -17.27 5.51 -6.56
C PHE A 91 -16.56 6.80 -6.15
N ASP A 92 -15.32 7.01 -6.62
CA ASP A 92 -14.42 8.09 -6.22
C ASP A 92 -14.31 8.25 -4.69
N ILE A 93 -13.90 7.14 -4.05
CA ILE A 93 -13.71 7.00 -2.61
C ILE A 93 -12.33 6.44 -2.30
N HIS A 94 -11.82 6.70 -1.10
CA HIS A 94 -10.59 6.06 -0.61
C HIS A 94 -10.89 4.78 0.15
N ILE A 95 -10.13 3.73 -0.17
CA ILE A 95 -10.24 2.41 0.44
C ILE A 95 -8.88 2.04 1.01
N SER A 96 -8.85 1.74 2.31
CA SER A 96 -7.67 1.14 2.95
C SER A 96 -7.71 -0.37 2.83
N TYR A 97 -6.55 -1.04 2.85
CA TYR A 97 -6.54 -2.49 2.67
C TYR A 97 -5.46 -3.22 3.46
N GLU A 98 -5.70 -4.51 3.69
CA GLU A 98 -4.87 -5.37 4.54
C GLU A 98 -4.73 -6.76 3.95
N LYS A 99 -3.53 -7.37 4.02
CA LYS A 99 -3.26 -8.74 3.54
C LYS A 99 -2.83 -9.69 4.67
N ALA A 100 -3.36 -10.92 4.65
CA ALA A 100 -3.01 -11.99 5.60
C ALA A 100 -1.85 -12.89 5.11
N VAL A 101 -1.20 -13.57 6.08
CA VAL A 101 0.15 -14.19 6.02
C VAL A 101 0.35 -15.26 4.96
N ASP A 102 -0.69 -15.99 4.59
CA ASP A 102 -0.64 -17.12 3.65
C ASP A 102 -0.48 -16.73 2.18
N GLN A 103 -0.44 -15.44 1.88
CA GLN A 103 -0.51 -14.95 0.51
C GLN A 103 0.88 -14.83 -0.12
N GLU A 104 1.52 -15.97 -0.35
CA GLU A 104 2.49 -16.05 -1.44
C GLU A 104 1.76 -15.78 -2.77
N PHE A 105 1.72 -14.50 -3.16
CA PHE A 105 2.07 -13.99 -4.48
C PHE A 105 1.62 -14.78 -5.73
N SER A 106 0.51 -15.49 -5.65
CA SER A 106 -0.14 -16.12 -6.79
C SER A 106 -1.49 -15.44 -6.93
N ALA A 107 -1.49 -14.31 -7.64
CA ALA A 107 -2.72 -13.69 -8.13
C ALA A 107 -3.58 -14.70 -8.92
N GLU A 108 -2.97 -15.76 -9.46
CA GLU A 108 -3.66 -16.90 -10.07
C GLU A 108 -4.60 -17.66 -9.12
N LYS A 109 -4.21 -17.86 -7.84
CA LYS A 109 -4.97 -18.74 -6.92
C LYS A 109 -6.24 -18.11 -6.33
N ARG A 110 -6.30 -16.79 -6.21
CA ARG A 110 -7.44 -16.09 -5.57
C ARG A 110 -8.04 -15.01 -6.46
N SER A 111 -8.12 -15.30 -7.76
CA SER A 111 -8.80 -14.44 -8.72
C SER A 111 -10.27 -14.83 -8.88
N PHE A 112 -11.15 -13.85 -8.98
CA PHE A 112 -12.60 -14.03 -9.02
C PHE A 112 -13.26 -13.12 -10.06
N GLU A 113 -14.47 -13.47 -10.51
CA GLU A 113 -15.24 -12.62 -11.42
C GLU A 113 -15.90 -11.48 -10.63
N TYR A 114 -15.58 -10.24 -10.99
CA TYR A 114 -16.14 -9.07 -10.32
C TYR A 114 -16.34 -7.94 -11.33
N SER A 115 -17.37 -7.14 -11.11
CA SER A 115 -17.66 -5.94 -11.89
C SER A 115 -18.46 -4.98 -11.04
N VAL A 116 -18.51 -3.71 -11.39
CA VAL A 116 -19.39 -2.71 -10.81
C VAL A 116 -20.30 -2.19 -11.90
N GLY A 117 -21.62 -2.27 -11.71
CA GLY A 117 -22.61 -1.74 -12.63
C GLY A 117 -22.71 -0.22 -12.54
N VAL A 118 -23.08 0.43 -13.64
CA VAL A 118 -23.46 1.84 -13.62
C VAL A 118 -24.62 2.03 -12.64
N ASN A 119 -24.58 3.06 -11.78
CA ASN A 119 -25.58 3.32 -10.75
C ASN A 119 -25.76 2.20 -9.70
N GLU A 120 -24.84 1.24 -9.61
CA GLU A 120 -24.80 0.30 -8.50
C GLU A 120 -24.51 1.06 -7.19
N ARG A 121 -25.11 0.65 -6.06
CA ARG A 121 -24.77 1.27 -4.77
C ARG A 121 -23.43 0.76 -4.28
N LEU A 122 -22.72 1.60 -3.54
CA LEU A 122 -21.45 1.20 -2.92
C LEU A 122 -21.61 -0.05 -2.04
N VAL A 123 -22.63 -0.07 -1.17
CA VAL A 123 -22.91 -1.26 -0.34
C VAL A 123 -23.16 -2.52 -1.18
N ASP A 124 -23.92 -2.42 -2.27
CA ASP A 124 -24.24 -3.59 -3.11
C ASP A 124 -22.96 -4.10 -3.80
N ALA A 125 -22.10 -3.18 -4.28
CA ALA A 125 -20.82 -3.53 -4.88
C ALA A 125 -19.85 -4.19 -3.87
N LEU A 126 -19.85 -3.74 -2.62
CA LEU A 126 -19.04 -4.31 -1.53
C LEU A 126 -19.54 -5.70 -1.11
N GLU A 127 -20.85 -5.88 -0.94
CA GLU A 127 -21.43 -7.20 -0.65
C GLU A 127 -21.16 -8.19 -1.79
N LYS A 128 -21.34 -7.75 -3.04
CA LYS A 128 -21.01 -8.55 -4.21
C LYS A 128 -19.52 -8.93 -4.27
N LEU A 129 -18.61 -8.08 -3.77
CA LEU A 129 -17.19 -8.41 -3.67
C LEU A 129 -16.94 -9.53 -2.65
N VAL A 130 -17.64 -9.50 -1.51
CA VAL A 130 -17.58 -10.57 -0.50
C VAL A 130 -18.09 -11.88 -1.09
N GLU A 131 -19.24 -11.84 -1.77
CA GLU A 131 -19.83 -13.02 -2.43
C GLU A 131 -18.92 -13.58 -3.54
N ALA A 132 -18.43 -12.72 -4.45
CA ALA A 132 -17.58 -13.12 -5.56
C ALA A 132 -16.24 -13.71 -5.12
N SER A 133 -15.71 -13.23 -3.98
CA SER A 133 -14.48 -13.75 -3.39
C SER A 133 -14.73 -14.93 -2.45
N GLU A 134 -15.94 -15.45 -2.34
CA GLU A 134 -16.31 -16.53 -1.42
C GLU A 134 -15.94 -16.24 0.04
N GLY A 135 -16.03 -14.97 0.45
CA GLY A 135 -15.70 -14.50 1.81
C GLY A 135 -14.21 -14.31 2.09
N TYR A 136 -13.35 -14.53 1.10
CA TYR A 136 -11.91 -14.25 1.16
C TYR A 136 -11.65 -12.76 1.40
N ILE A 137 -12.37 -11.88 0.70
CA ILE A 137 -12.31 -10.44 0.96
C ILE A 137 -13.47 -10.07 1.87
N ARG A 138 -13.17 -9.35 2.95
CA ARG A 138 -14.18 -8.74 3.81
C ARG A 138 -14.00 -7.24 3.84
N TRP A 139 -15.10 -6.52 3.97
CA TRP A 139 -15.08 -5.07 4.12
C TRP A 139 -15.59 -4.67 5.51
N ARG A 140 -15.11 -3.53 6.01
CA ARG A 140 -15.59 -2.89 7.25
C ARG A 140 -15.69 -1.39 7.05
N LEU A 141 -16.68 -0.76 7.67
CA LEU A 141 -16.73 0.69 7.83
C LEU A 141 -16.28 1.04 9.25
N LEU A 142 -15.15 1.73 9.37
CA LEU A 142 -14.51 2.09 10.64
C LEU A 142 -14.19 3.59 10.64
N ASP A 143 -14.82 4.34 11.54
CA ASP A 143 -14.66 5.80 11.68
C ASP A 143 -14.63 6.56 10.35
N GLY A 144 -15.58 6.24 9.46
CA GLY A 144 -15.70 6.88 8.16
C GLY A 144 -14.77 6.35 7.07
N ARG A 145 -14.11 5.21 7.30
CA ARG A 145 -13.16 4.61 6.36
C ARG A 145 -13.57 3.19 5.99
N ILE A 146 -13.50 2.88 4.71
CA ILE A 146 -13.70 1.52 4.22
C ILE A 146 -12.37 0.80 4.27
N VAL A 147 -12.35 -0.34 4.94
CA VAL A 147 -11.19 -1.22 5.02
C VAL A 147 -11.52 -2.55 4.37
N LEU A 148 -10.77 -2.92 3.33
CA LEU A 148 -10.81 -4.25 2.73
C LEU A 148 -9.73 -5.13 3.34
N THR A 149 -10.10 -6.24 3.96
CA THR A 149 -9.16 -7.20 4.53
C THR A 149 -9.22 -8.49 3.72
N ALA A 150 -8.07 -8.92 3.22
CA ALA A 150 -7.86 -10.25 2.69
C ALA A 150 -7.71 -11.23 3.86
N MET A 151 -8.68 -12.12 4.02
CA MET A 151 -8.71 -13.07 5.12
C MET A 151 -7.78 -14.27 4.84
N PRO A 152 -7.14 -14.84 5.88
CA PRO A 152 -6.44 -16.11 5.74
C PRO A 152 -7.47 -17.24 5.51
N ASP A 153 -7.01 -18.36 4.95
CA ASP A 153 -7.85 -19.56 4.76
C ASP A 153 -8.13 -20.31 6.07
N ASP A 154 -7.47 -19.92 7.17
CA ASP A 154 -7.57 -20.56 8.49
C ASP A 154 -7.96 -19.55 9.58
N ASP A 155 -7.99 -20.00 10.83
CA ASP A 155 -8.41 -19.20 11.99
C ASP A 155 -7.35 -18.18 12.47
N ARG A 156 -6.31 -17.89 11.67
CA ARG A 156 -5.29 -16.90 12.07
C ARG A 156 -5.88 -15.49 12.12
N ILE A 157 -5.42 -14.74 13.11
CA ILE A 157 -5.74 -13.33 13.28
C ILE A 157 -4.94 -12.51 12.28
N THR A 158 -5.61 -11.59 11.58
CA THR A 158 -4.94 -10.66 10.66
C THR A 158 -4.07 -9.66 11.43
N ALA A 159 -3.03 -9.11 10.81
CA ALA A 159 -2.17 -8.12 11.47
C ALA A 159 -2.98 -6.94 12.04
N GLY A 160 -3.98 -6.45 11.29
CA GLY A 160 -4.84 -5.35 11.71
C GLY A 160 -5.71 -5.68 12.93
N ASP A 161 -6.09 -6.95 13.13
CA ASP A 161 -6.89 -7.40 14.28
C ASP A 161 -6.07 -7.64 15.56
N ARG A 162 -4.73 -7.57 15.49
CA ARG A 162 -3.87 -7.76 16.67
C ARG A 162 -4.06 -6.59 17.63
N THR A 163 -4.30 -6.92 18.90
CA THR A 163 -4.41 -5.93 19.97
C THR A 163 -3.02 -5.50 20.45
N LEU A 164 -2.86 -4.22 20.77
CA LEU A 164 -1.67 -3.67 21.39
C LEU A 164 -2.02 -2.53 22.34
N GLN A 165 -1.21 -2.39 23.39
CA GLN A 165 -1.21 -1.24 24.27
C GLN A 165 -0.30 -0.16 23.70
N VAL A 166 -0.79 1.08 23.58
CA VAL A 166 -0.01 2.23 23.12
C VAL A 166 -0.14 3.44 24.05
N ASP A 167 0.86 4.30 24.01
CA ASP A 167 0.89 5.62 24.65
C ASP A 167 1.65 6.58 23.73
N ILE A 168 1.03 6.91 22.61
CA ILE A 168 1.57 7.79 21.56
C ILE A 168 1.26 9.24 21.95
N ASP A 169 2.29 10.08 22.02
CA ASP A 169 2.18 11.53 22.13
C ASP A 169 3.36 12.20 21.42
N THR A 170 3.17 12.58 20.15
CA THR A 170 4.23 13.08 19.27
C THR A 170 3.84 14.33 18.51
N ALA A 171 4.83 15.09 18.03
CA ALA A 171 4.56 16.29 17.25
C ALA A 171 4.24 15.95 15.78
N THR A 172 4.87 14.91 15.24
CA THR A 172 4.72 14.55 13.83
C THR A 172 4.12 13.16 13.64
N MET A 173 3.56 12.94 12.44
CA MET A 173 3.01 11.65 12.03
C MET A 173 4.11 10.58 11.94
N GLY A 174 5.28 10.92 11.41
CA GLY A 174 6.42 9.99 11.35
C GLY A 174 6.85 9.49 12.73
N GLU A 175 6.92 10.39 13.72
CA GLU A 175 7.19 10.01 15.11
C GLU A 175 6.09 9.10 15.69
N ALA A 176 4.82 9.40 15.41
CA ALA A 176 3.69 8.58 15.87
C ALA A 176 3.77 7.16 15.32
N LEU A 177 4.08 7.03 14.02
CA LEU A 177 4.20 5.75 13.33
C LEU A 177 5.41 4.96 13.80
N PHE A 178 6.52 5.60 14.15
CA PHE A 178 7.64 4.91 14.79
C PHE A 178 7.33 4.45 16.21
N GLN A 179 6.57 5.22 17.00
CA GLN A 179 6.12 4.74 18.31
C GLN A 179 5.16 3.55 18.18
N LEU A 180 4.27 3.57 17.19
CA LEU A 180 3.41 2.43 16.85
C LEU A 180 4.22 1.20 16.42
N GLU A 181 5.16 1.38 15.49
CA GLU A 181 6.08 0.31 15.04
C GLU A 181 6.80 -0.31 16.24
N LYS A 182 7.38 0.51 17.10
CA LYS A 182 8.07 0.06 18.30
C LYS A 182 7.14 -0.71 19.25
N ALA A 183 5.99 -0.13 19.58
CA ALA A 183 5.02 -0.74 20.50
C ALA A 183 4.52 -2.09 20.00
N TYR A 184 4.24 -2.20 18.69
CA TYR A 184 3.88 -3.46 18.06
C TYR A 184 4.99 -4.50 18.22
N ASN A 185 6.21 -4.15 17.82
CA ASN A 185 7.34 -5.09 17.84
C ASN A 185 7.75 -5.47 19.27
N GLU A 186 7.51 -4.64 20.29
CA GLU A 186 7.76 -5.02 21.69
C GLU A 186 6.74 -6.03 22.23
N GLN A 187 5.50 -6.02 21.72
CA GLN A 187 4.41 -6.88 22.20
C GLN A 187 4.20 -8.13 21.34
N HIS A 188 4.62 -8.11 20.08
CA HIS A 188 4.49 -9.21 19.12
C HIS A 188 5.87 -9.68 18.65
N THR A 189 6.21 -10.94 18.93
CA THR A 189 7.55 -11.51 18.70
C THR A 189 7.58 -12.59 17.62
N ASP A 190 6.57 -12.64 16.76
CA ASP A 190 6.44 -13.64 15.70
C ASP A 190 6.75 -13.06 14.32
N VAL A 191 6.10 -11.94 13.97
CA VAL A 191 6.27 -11.27 12.67
C VAL A 191 6.46 -9.77 12.92
N PRO A 192 7.60 -9.18 12.55
CA PRO A 192 7.82 -7.76 12.74
C PRO A 192 6.84 -6.88 11.95
N LEU A 193 6.57 -5.69 12.47
CA LEU A 193 5.95 -4.59 11.73
C LEU A 193 7.04 -3.58 11.35
N ALA A 194 6.98 -3.03 10.15
CA ALA A 194 7.80 -1.91 9.73
C ALA A 194 6.94 -0.85 9.05
N PHE A 195 7.17 0.41 9.39
CA PHE A 195 6.56 1.53 8.70
C PHE A 195 7.42 1.96 7.51
N TYR A 196 6.75 2.23 6.39
CA TYR A 196 7.34 2.77 5.17
C TYR A 196 6.44 3.88 4.61
N THR A 197 7.03 4.99 4.18
CA THR A 197 6.33 5.98 3.38
C THR A 197 7.23 6.62 2.35
N ARG A 198 6.65 7.03 1.24
CA ARG A 198 7.26 7.91 0.24
C ARG A 198 6.84 9.38 0.42
N ASP A 199 5.84 9.61 1.26
CA ASP A 199 5.22 10.91 1.44
C ASP A 199 5.95 11.70 2.54
N TYR A 200 6.90 12.53 2.10
CA TYR A 200 7.67 13.42 2.96
C TYR A 200 6.76 14.41 3.72
N GLY A 201 5.72 14.92 3.05
CA GLY A 201 4.78 15.89 3.61
C GLY A 201 3.97 15.28 4.74
N MET A 202 3.41 14.10 4.53
CA MET A 202 2.72 13.33 5.56
C MET A 202 3.65 13.04 6.74
N PHE A 203 4.87 12.56 6.48
CA PHE A 203 5.80 12.17 7.55
C PHE A 203 6.08 13.31 8.54
N HIS A 204 6.23 14.54 8.04
CA HIS A 204 6.52 15.73 8.85
C HIS A 204 5.28 16.53 9.25
N SER A 205 4.09 16.09 8.84
CA SER A 205 2.84 16.76 9.17
C SER A 205 2.52 16.70 10.66
N ARG A 206 1.72 17.66 11.10
CA ARG A 206 1.15 17.74 12.45
C ARG A 206 -0.33 17.37 12.39
N ALA A 207 -0.88 16.97 13.54
CA ALA A 207 -2.31 16.72 13.65
C ALA A 207 -3.12 18.01 13.43
N VAL A 208 -4.25 17.93 12.72
CA VAL A 208 -5.05 19.09 12.30
C VAL A 208 -5.68 19.84 13.48
N LYS A 209 -6.12 19.13 14.52
CA LYS A 209 -6.85 19.74 15.65
C LYS A 209 -5.94 20.18 16.79
N ASP A 210 -5.02 19.31 17.20
CA ASP A 210 -4.28 19.47 18.47
C ASP A 210 -2.77 19.67 18.27
N ASP A 211 -2.30 19.87 17.02
CA ASP A 211 -0.89 20.04 16.63
C ASP A 211 0.02 18.87 17.03
N ARG A 212 -0.56 17.79 17.57
CA ARG A 212 0.12 16.59 18.08
C ARG A 212 -0.74 15.36 17.86
N PHE A 213 -0.07 14.25 17.59
CA PHE A 213 -0.70 12.94 17.50
C PHE A 213 -0.76 12.30 18.88
N ARG A 214 -1.97 11.92 19.32
CA ARG A 214 -2.20 11.30 20.62
C ARG A 214 -3.09 10.07 20.51
N VAL A 215 -2.57 8.93 20.93
CA VAL A 215 -3.35 7.69 21.06
C VAL A 215 -2.89 6.95 22.31
N LYS A 216 -3.79 6.73 23.27
CA LYS A 216 -3.47 6.05 24.52
C LYS A 216 -4.53 5.02 24.84
N GLY A 217 -4.09 3.81 25.17
CA GLY A 217 -4.99 2.71 25.54
C GLY A 217 -4.64 1.41 24.84
N GLN A 218 -5.52 0.43 25.01
CA GLN A 218 -5.45 -0.87 24.38
C GLN A 218 -6.51 -0.94 23.27
N ASP A 219 -6.07 -1.20 22.05
CA ASP A 219 -6.96 -1.37 20.90
C ASP A 219 -6.29 -2.24 19.83
N THR A 220 -7.01 -2.55 18.76
CA THR A 220 -6.46 -3.24 17.57
C THR A 220 -5.50 -2.32 16.80
N LEU A 221 -4.51 -2.91 16.14
CA LEU A 221 -3.57 -2.19 15.27
C LEU A 221 -4.32 -1.35 14.24
N ARG A 222 -5.37 -1.92 13.65
CA ARG A 222 -6.25 -1.22 12.71
C ARG A 222 -6.85 0.06 13.30
N ASN A 223 -7.47 -0.04 14.47
CA ASN A 223 -8.13 1.11 15.09
C ASN A 223 -7.11 2.19 15.51
N ILE A 224 -5.90 1.79 15.93
CA ILE A 224 -4.83 2.73 16.24
C ILE A 224 -4.36 3.48 14.98
N ILE A 225 -4.15 2.76 13.87
CA ILE A 225 -3.80 3.37 12.57
C ILE A 225 -4.89 4.36 12.15
N ILE A 226 -6.17 3.95 12.19
CA ILE A 226 -7.31 4.80 11.82
C ILE A 226 -7.39 6.04 12.72
N SER A 227 -7.16 5.88 14.04
CA SER A 227 -7.13 6.99 14.99
C SER A 227 -6.05 8.02 14.64
N LEU A 228 -4.84 7.57 14.30
CA LEU A 228 -3.75 8.45 13.84
C LEU A 228 -4.12 9.15 12.54
N MET A 229 -4.65 8.42 11.56
CA MET A 229 -5.05 9.00 10.28
C MET A 229 -6.18 10.03 10.42
N ASN A 230 -7.12 9.81 11.33
CA ASN A 230 -8.22 10.74 11.62
C ASN A 230 -7.75 12.03 12.32
N GLN A 231 -6.60 11.99 12.99
CA GLN A 231 -5.94 13.19 13.54
C GLN A 231 -5.15 13.96 12.48
N TRP A 232 -4.65 13.28 11.45
CA TRP A 232 -3.93 13.90 10.33
C TRP A 232 -4.87 14.48 9.29
N ASP A 233 -5.53 13.65 8.48
CA ASP A 233 -6.52 14.10 7.51
C ASP A 233 -7.53 12.96 7.25
N PRO A 234 -8.74 13.05 7.84
CA PRO A 234 -9.76 12.02 7.69
C PRO A 234 -10.27 11.88 6.25
N ALA A 235 -10.09 12.91 5.42
CA ALA A 235 -10.63 12.99 4.07
C ALA A 235 -9.73 12.42 2.98
N LYS A 236 -8.40 12.42 3.16
CA LYS A 236 -7.43 12.17 2.07
C LYS A 236 -6.54 10.94 2.25
N ALA A 237 -6.45 10.46 3.48
CA ALA A 237 -5.52 9.38 3.81
C ALA A 237 -6.13 8.01 3.46
N TYR A 238 -5.32 7.11 2.92
CA TYR A 238 -5.56 5.67 3.02
C TYR A 238 -4.33 4.99 3.59
N TYR A 239 -4.50 3.78 4.12
CA TYR A 239 -3.38 2.96 4.52
C TYR A 239 -3.41 1.60 3.83
N SER A 240 -2.23 0.99 3.77
CA SER A 240 -2.07 -0.41 3.42
C SER A 240 -1.25 -1.13 4.49
N LEU A 241 -1.70 -2.33 4.86
CA LEU A 241 -1.00 -3.23 5.77
C LEU A 241 -0.73 -4.55 5.05
N ASN A 242 0.50 -4.69 4.54
CA ASN A 242 0.86 -5.73 3.59
C ASN A 242 1.98 -6.63 4.11
N ILE A 243 2.18 -7.77 3.45
CA ILE A 243 3.33 -8.65 3.73
C ILE A 243 4.45 -8.34 2.75
N HIS A 244 5.65 -8.19 3.28
CA HIS A 244 6.85 -7.93 2.50
C HIS A 244 7.97 -8.90 2.87
N ARG A 245 8.78 -9.25 1.87
CA ARG A 245 9.97 -10.11 1.98
C ARG A 245 11.24 -9.41 1.50
N SER A 246 11.14 -8.13 1.17
CA SER A 246 12.25 -7.38 0.60
C SER A 246 12.83 -6.45 1.63
N VAL A 247 14.16 -6.50 1.77
CA VAL A 247 14.95 -5.63 2.62
C VAL A 247 16.15 -5.13 1.85
N HIS A 248 16.72 -4.00 2.24
CA HIS A 248 17.87 -3.43 1.56
C HIS A 248 19.08 -4.36 1.70
N LYS A 249 19.69 -4.76 0.57
CA LYS A 249 20.75 -5.78 0.50
C LYS A 249 21.90 -5.57 1.49
N LYS A 250 22.31 -4.32 1.73
CA LYS A 250 23.38 -3.98 2.69
C LYS A 250 23.11 -4.48 4.12
N TYR A 251 21.84 -4.55 4.52
CA TYR A 251 21.42 -4.95 5.86
C TYR A 251 20.85 -6.36 5.89
N ALA A 252 20.56 -6.95 4.73
CA ALA A 252 19.97 -8.28 4.64
C ALA A 252 20.85 -9.32 5.33
N ARG A 253 20.32 -9.93 6.40
CA ARG A 253 20.89 -11.12 7.00
C ARG A 253 20.71 -12.31 6.05
N GLN A 254 21.66 -13.23 6.03
CA GLN A 254 21.54 -14.44 5.23
C GLN A 254 20.37 -15.29 5.73
N TYR A 255 20.22 -15.48 7.05
CA TYR A 255 19.13 -16.29 7.61
C TYR A 255 17.75 -15.76 7.22
N PHE A 256 17.60 -14.45 6.98
CA PHE A 256 16.34 -13.86 6.55
C PHE A 256 15.91 -14.40 5.19
N ASN A 257 16.85 -14.51 4.24
CA ASN A 257 16.58 -15.04 2.91
C ASN A 257 16.43 -16.56 2.94
N ASP A 258 17.33 -17.26 3.65
CA ASP A 258 17.37 -18.72 3.69
C ASP A 258 16.09 -19.32 4.30
N ASN A 259 15.47 -18.60 5.25
CA ASN A 259 14.23 -19.02 5.90
C ASN A 259 12.97 -18.36 5.32
N SER A 260 13.08 -17.64 4.19
CA SER A 260 11.96 -16.96 3.54
C SER A 260 11.13 -16.08 4.49
N LEU A 261 11.82 -15.36 5.39
CA LEU A 261 11.17 -14.53 6.40
C LEU A 261 10.42 -13.36 5.75
N TYR A 262 9.38 -12.91 6.45
CA TYR A 262 8.53 -11.81 6.02
C TYR A 262 8.17 -10.91 7.20
N TYR A 263 7.72 -9.69 6.88
CA TYR A 263 7.27 -8.71 7.85
C TYR A 263 6.00 -8.02 7.36
N TYR A 264 5.25 -7.44 8.29
CA TYR A 264 4.15 -6.55 7.96
C TYR A 264 4.71 -5.16 7.62
N ARG A 265 4.34 -4.62 6.47
CA ARG A 265 4.64 -3.25 6.07
C ARG A 265 3.38 -2.40 6.20
N LEU A 266 3.44 -1.39 7.06
CA LEU A 266 2.45 -0.33 7.12
C LEU A 266 2.88 0.81 6.20
N GLU A 267 2.00 1.22 5.31
CA GLU A 267 2.17 2.37 4.44
C GLU A 267 0.93 3.26 4.52
N ILE A 268 1.14 4.56 4.71
CA ILE A 268 0.10 5.59 4.71
C ILE A 268 0.44 6.57 3.61
N MET A 269 -0.56 6.98 2.84
CA MET A 269 -0.39 7.87 1.69
C MET A 269 -1.57 8.83 1.57
N ASP A 270 -1.28 10.04 1.08
CA ASP A 270 -2.27 10.97 0.55
C ASP A 270 -2.55 10.65 -0.92
N MET A 271 -3.75 10.16 -1.24
CA MET A 271 -4.11 9.83 -2.62
C MET A 271 -4.27 11.07 -3.50
N GLU A 272 -4.66 12.20 -2.93
CA GLU A 272 -4.79 13.44 -3.70
C GLU A 272 -3.40 13.94 -4.10
N ALA A 273 -2.43 13.88 -3.18
CA ALA A 273 -1.04 14.18 -3.48
C ALA A 273 -0.50 13.27 -4.60
N CYS A 274 -0.76 11.96 -4.53
CA CYS A 274 -0.36 11.03 -5.58
C CYS A 274 -1.04 11.32 -6.93
N ARG A 275 -2.34 11.64 -6.94
CA ARG A 275 -3.08 11.98 -8.18
C ARG A 275 -2.55 13.26 -8.82
N GLU A 276 -2.29 14.30 -8.02
CA GLU A 276 -1.74 15.57 -8.52
C GLU A 276 -0.29 15.41 -9.01
N GLU A 277 0.52 14.58 -8.32
CA GLU A 277 1.86 14.19 -8.79
C GLU A 277 1.79 13.48 -10.15
N GLU A 278 0.93 12.47 -10.30
CA GLU A 278 0.71 11.80 -11.59
C GLU A 278 0.29 12.77 -12.70
N LYS A 279 -0.63 13.70 -12.39
CA LYS A 279 -1.11 14.71 -13.34
C LYS A 279 0.02 15.63 -13.80
N ARG A 280 0.91 16.04 -12.90
CA ARG A 280 2.10 16.85 -13.23
C ARG A 280 3.07 16.08 -14.13
N ILE A 281 3.34 14.82 -13.81
CA ILE A 281 4.16 13.92 -14.63
C ILE A 281 3.59 13.81 -16.05
N ARG A 282 2.26 13.62 -16.19
CA ARG A 282 1.59 13.57 -17.51
C ARG A 282 1.72 14.85 -18.30
N GLN A 283 1.76 16.00 -17.62
CA GLN A 283 1.92 17.31 -18.25
C GLN A 283 3.38 17.61 -18.64
N GLY A 284 4.32 16.70 -18.37
CA GLY A 284 5.74 16.89 -18.66
C GLY A 284 6.37 18.00 -17.83
N VAL A 285 5.76 18.37 -16.71
CA VAL A 285 6.32 19.33 -15.76
C VAL A 285 7.47 18.62 -15.04
N PRO A 286 8.72 19.12 -15.14
CA PRO A 286 9.83 18.58 -14.37
C PRO A 286 9.46 18.61 -12.90
N ASP A 287 9.54 17.46 -12.25
CA ASP A 287 9.06 17.32 -10.89
C ASP A 287 10.21 17.50 -9.90
N GLU A 288 10.48 18.76 -9.55
CA GLU A 288 11.45 19.11 -8.50
C GLU A 288 11.06 18.48 -7.14
N GLY A 289 9.77 18.21 -6.90
CA GLY A 289 9.28 17.52 -5.70
C GLY A 289 9.40 16.00 -5.76
N PHE A 290 9.33 15.40 -6.96
CA PHE A 290 9.59 13.97 -7.17
C PHE A 290 11.00 13.59 -6.79
N GLU A 291 12.01 14.41 -7.13
CA GLU A 291 13.38 14.12 -6.72
C GLU A 291 13.50 14.08 -5.20
N GLU A 292 12.91 15.04 -4.48
CA GLU A 292 12.95 15.08 -3.02
C GLU A 292 12.19 13.91 -2.37
N GLY A 293 10.98 13.59 -2.83
CA GLY A 293 10.20 12.44 -2.36
C GLY A 293 10.84 11.09 -2.70
N TYR A 294 11.43 10.97 -3.90
CA TYR A 294 12.17 9.79 -4.34
C TYR A 294 13.47 9.61 -3.56
N HIS A 295 14.23 10.68 -3.34
CA HIS A 295 15.43 10.67 -2.51
C HIS A 295 15.09 10.34 -1.04
N TRP A 296 14.01 10.91 -0.51
CA TRP A 296 13.48 10.59 0.81
C TRP A 296 13.11 9.10 0.93
N ALA A 297 12.29 8.59 0.01
CA ALA A 297 11.91 7.17 -0.01
C ALA A 297 13.12 6.24 -0.09
N ASN A 298 14.13 6.60 -0.89
CA ASN A 298 15.38 5.86 -1.00
C ASN A 298 16.27 5.98 0.24
N ALA A 299 16.19 7.08 0.99
CA ALA A 299 16.89 7.24 2.26
C ALA A 299 16.21 6.45 3.40
N GLN A 300 14.87 6.40 3.39
CA GLN A 300 14.08 5.67 4.39
C GLN A 300 14.24 4.15 4.28
N PHE A 301 14.42 3.61 3.07
CA PHE A 301 14.48 2.15 2.87
C PHE A 301 15.68 1.48 3.58
N PRO A 302 16.91 2.03 3.55
CA PRO A 302 18.04 1.64 4.41
C PRO A 302 17.71 1.65 5.91
N GLU A 303 17.17 2.75 6.43
CA GLU A 303 16.86 2.92 7.86
C GLU A 303 15.81 1.92 8.33
N MET A 304 14.73 1.78 7.56
CA MET A 304 13.70 0.77 7.78
C MET A 304 14.31 -0.64 7.81
N SER A 305 15.17 -0.96 6.84
CA SER A 305 15.82 -2.28 6.77
C SER A 305 16.71 -2.54 7.98
N GLN A 306 17.43 -1.52 8.46
CA GLN A 306 18.25 -1.64 9.66
C GLN A 306 17.41 -1.90 10.92
N ARG A 307 16.33 -1.14 11.13
CA ARG A 307 15.41 -1.38 12.27
C ARG A 307 14.80 -2.77 12.20
N LEU A 308 14.32 -3.14 11.01
CA LEU A 308 13.70 -4.43 10.76
C LEU A 308 14.62 -5.61 11.08
N MET A 309 15.90 -5.55 10.66
CA MET A 309 16.87 -6.58 11.02
C MET A 309 17.11 -6.64 12.53
N GLY A 310 17.09 -5.51 13.23
CA GLY A 310 17.13 -5.49 14.69
C GLY A 310 15.95 -6.25 15.33
N TYR A 311 14.76 -6.15 14.75
CA TYR A 311 13.60 -6.94 15.22
C TYR A 311 13.78 -8.43 14.93
N PHE A 312 14.26 -8.80 13.74
CA PHE A 312 14.53 -10.19 13.41
C PHE A 312 15.64 -10.81 14.27
N ASP A 313 16.75 -10.09 14.51
CA ASP A 313 17.83 -10.56 15.37
C ASP A 313 17.33 -10.81 16.81
N ARG A 314 16.36 -10.01 17.29
CA ARG A 314 15.74 -10.22 18.60
C ARG A 314 14.77 -11.40 18.61
N ILE A 315 14.03 -11.64 17.52
CA ILE A 315 13.09 -12.78 17.40
C ILE A 315 13.86 -14.10 17.20
N TYR A 316 14.97 -14.06 16.46
CA TYR A 316 15.79 -15.22 16.09
C TYR A 316 17.26 -15.05 16.54
N PRO A 317 17.52 -14.95 17.86
CA PRO A 317 18.87 -14.64 18.37
C PRO A 317 19.90 -15.72 18.02
N ASP A 318 19.49 -16.99 17.96
CA ASP A 318 20.38 -18.10 17.63
C ASP A 318 20.84 -18.07 16.16
N TRP A 319 19.95 -17.63 15.25
CA TRP A 319 20.28 -17.49 13.83
C TRP A 319 21.23 -16.32 13.60
N ALA A 320 20.97 -15.19 14.25
CA ALA A 320 21.86 -14.03 14.21
C ALA A 320 23.26 -14.38 14.77
N ALA A 321 23.32 -15.05 15.92
CA ALA A 321 24.58 -15.48 16.53
C ALA A 321 25.35 -16.48 15.64
N GLY A 322 24.65 -17.40 14.98
CA GLY A 322 25.25 -18.34 14.04
C GLY A 322 25.88 -17.66 12.82
N GLU A 323 25.18 -16.69 12.23
CA GLU A 323 25.68 -15.91 11.09
C GLU A 323 26.86 -15.01 11.48
N ASP A 324 26.80 -14.37 12.66
CA ASP A 324 27.89 -13.54 13.19
C ASP A 324 29.16 -14.38 13.46
N ALA A 325 29.00 -15.60 14.01
CA ALA A 325 30.11 -16.52 14.25
C ALA A 325 30.74 -17.02 12.93
N ALA A 326 29.93 -17.34 11.92
CA ALA A 326 30.42 -17.73 10.60
C ALA A 326 31.22 -16.59 9.94
N SER A 327 30.67 -15.37 9.98
CA SER A 327 31.33 -14.17 9.43
C SER A 327 32.65 -13.83 10.12
N ALA A 328 32.83 -14.22 11.39
CA ALA A 328 34.06 -14.02 12.14
C ALA A 328 35.15 -15.05 11.79
N GLN A 329 34.78 -16.24 11.31
CA GLN A 329 35.73 -17.28 10.89
C GLN A 329 36.30 -17.04 9.48
N GLU A 330 35.60 -16.26 8.65
CA GLU A 330 36.00 -15.92 7.28
C GLU A 330 36.93 -14.70 7.18
N LYS A 331 37.13 -13.97 8.29
CA LYS A 331 38.05 -12.81 8.39
C LYS A 331 39.37 -13.22 9.03
#